data_AF-A0A7Z9FBN8-F1
#
_entry.id   AF-A0A7Z9FBN8-F1
#
_cell.length_a   1.000
_cell.length_b   1.000
_cell.length_c   1.000
_cell.angle_alpha   90.00
_cell.angle_beta   90.00
_cell.angle_gamma   90.00
#
_symmetry.space_group_name_H-M   'P 1'
#
loop_
_entity.id
_entity.type
_entity.pdbx_description
1 polymer ?
#
loop_
_entity_poly.entity_id
_entity_poly.type
_entity_poly.pdbx_seq_one_letter_code
_entity_poly.pdbx_strand_id
1 'polypeptide(L)'
;RVGGMILLDTRDQAFRGQIERAKARSTGLLQQMLGNLNLPSLSIVPQGHALTQSFYLIDHFPGRWESGDVWVEQYQGGVNDGVSSLVIGGNDWAAAWALSPSGSPLFPIVPGGERQRELAFRFGINLTMYALTGNYKADQVHIPAILRRLKRAESTAIE
;
A
#
# COMPACT_ATOMS: atom_id res chain seq x y z
N ARG A 1 -3.66 -16.82 14.07
CA ARG A 1 -4.25 -15.63 13.41
C ARG A 1 -4.02 -15.80 11.93
N VAL A 2 -5.03 -15.65 11.09
CA VAL A 2 -4.90 -15.79 9.64
C VAL A 2 -4.49 -14.42 9.09
N GLY A 3 -3.39 -14.36 8.34
CA GLY A 3 -2.88 -13.13 7.73
C GLY A 3 -3.82 -12.60 6.64
N GLY A 4 -3.68 -11.32 6.32
CA GLY A 4 -4.48 -10.66 5.29
C GLY A 4 -4.24 -9.16 5.25
N MET A 5 -4.66 -8.53 4.16
CA MET A 5 -4.53 -7.10 3.94
C MET A 5 -5.87 -6.49 3.55
N ILE A 6 -6.15 -5.30 4.07
CA ILE A 6 -7.29 -4.48 3.72
C ILE A 6 -6.78 -3.22 2.99
N LEU A 7 -7.33 -2.96 1.81
CA LEU A 7 -7.20 -1.67 1.11
C LEU A 7 -8.49 -0.87 1.32
N LEU A 8 -8.35 0.35 1.85
CA LEU A 8 -9.42 1.34 1.93
C LEU A 8 -9.19 2.43 0.87
N ASP A 9 -9.98 2.38 -0.21
CA ASP A 9 -10.02 3.40 -1.27
C ASP A 9 -11.15 4.40 -0.98
N THR A 10 -10.82 5.51 -0.31
CA THR A 10 -11.80 6.44 0.30
C THR A 10 -12.42 7.40 -0.71
N ARG A 11 -11.79 7.59 -1.88
CA ARG A 11 -12.22 8.52 -2.95
C ARG A 11 -12.42 9.97 -2.53
N ASP A 12 -11.92 10.36 -1.36
CA ASP A 12 -12.12 11.69 -0.79
C ASP A 12 -11.35 12.80 -1.53
N GLN A 13 -10.35 12.43 -2.34
CA GLN A 13 -9.64 13.36 -3.24
C GLN A 13 -10.56 14.03 -4.26
N ALA A 14 -11.58 13.33 -4.76
CA ALA A 14 -12.54 13.88 -5.71
C ALA A 14 -13.25 15.14 -5.18
N PHE A 15 -13.29 15.31 -3.86
CA PHE A 15 -13.98 16.39 -3.18
C PHE A 15 -13.06 17.54 -2.72
N ARG A 16 -11.74 17.51 -3.03
CA ARG A 16 -10.78 18.54 -2.56
C ARG A 16 -11.13 19.99 -2.95
N GLY A 17 -11.93 20.21 -3.99
CA GLY A 17 -12.45 21.55 -4.34
C GLY A 17 -13.63 22.05 -3.49
N GLN A 18 -14.29 21.17 -2.73
CA GLN A 18 -15.45 21.46 -1.86
C GLN A 18 -15.11 21.29 -0.36
N ILE A 19 -13.82 21.15 -0.03
CA ILE A 19 -13.36 20.37 1.13
C ILE A 19 -13.50 21.02 2.50
N GLU A 20 -13.57 22.35 2.63
CA GLU A 20 -13.62 22.97 3.96
C GLU A 20 -14.89 22.58 4.77
N ARG A 21 -15.99 22.20 4.09
CA ARG A 21 -17.20 21.67 4.76
C ARG A 21 -17.32 20.14 4.74
N ALA A 22 -16.63 19.45 3.82
CA ALA A 22 -16.72 18.00 3.65
C ALA A 22 -15.68 17.21 4.47
N LYS A 23 -14.51 17.81 4.76
CA LYS A 23 -13.46 17.20 5.59
C LYS A 23 -13.96 16.72 6.94
N ALA A 24 -14.85 17.49 7.59
CA ALA A 24 -15.45 17.12 8.89
C ALA A 24 -16.43 15.94 8.80
N ARG A 25 -17.08 15.72 7.64
CA ARG A 25 -18.02 14.61 7.42
C ARG A 25 -17.33 13.31 6.98
N SER A 26 -16.30 13.39 6.13
CA SER A 26 -15.57 12.20 5.66
C SER A 26 -14.65 11.62 6.73
N THR A 27 -13.96 12.47 7.51
CA THR A 27 -13.25 12.01 8.71
C THR A 27 -14.23 11.44 9.72
N GLY A 28 -15.40 12.06 9.92
CA GLY A 28 -16.44 11.55 10.80
C GLY A 28 -16.97 10.17 10.41
N LEU A 29 -17.27 9.93 9.12
CA LEU A 29 -17.74 8.62 8.65
C LEU A 29 -16.64 7.55 8.74
N LEU A 30 -15.41 7.89 8.36
CA LEU A 30 -14.26 6.97 8.45
C LEU A 30 -13.92 6.67 9.92
N GLN A 31 -13.93 7.67 10.80
CA GLN A 31 -13.77 7.48 12.26
C GLN A 31 -14.95 6.76 12.89
N GLN A 32 -16.17 6.89 12.37
CA GLN A 32 -17.34 6.16 12.87
C GLN A 32 -17.31 4.70 12.42
N MET A 33 -16.91 4.44 11.17
CA MET A 33 -16.72 3.08 10.64
C MET A 33 -15.53 2.38 11.30
N LEU A 34 -14.43 3.11 11.52
CA LEU A 34 -13.22 2.56 12.10
C LEU A 34 -13.17 2.73 13.63
N GLY A 35 -14.06 3.48 14.27
CA GLY A 35 -14.05 3.72 15.71
C GLY A 35 -14.40 2.50 16.55
N ASN A 36 -15.08 1.53 15.94
CA ASN A 36 -15.30 0.19 16.52
C ASN A 36 -14.20 -0.80 16.13
N LEU A 37 -13.30 -0.43 15.22
CA LEU A 37 -12.12 -1.20 14.86
C LEU A 37 -10.95 -0.69 15.69
N ASN A 38 -10.28 -1.60 16.39
CA ASN A 38 -9.04 -1.25 17.07
C ASN A 38 -7.95 -1.08 16.00
N LEU A 39 -7.87 0.11 15.40
CA LEU A 39 -6.93 0.41 14.33
C LEU A 39 -5.49 0.42 14.86
N PRO A 40 -4.54 -0.18 14.13
CA PRO A 40 -3.14 0.00 14.44
C PRO A 40 -2.72 1.45 14.16
N SER A 41 -1.58 1.85 14.74
CA SER A 41 -0.97 3.15 14.42
C SER A 41 -0.72 3.25 12.91
N LEU A 42 -1.00 4.42 12.33
CA LEU A 42 -0.83 4.67 10.89
C LEU A 42 0.35 5.60 10.66
N SER A 43 1.05 5.38 9.55
CA SER A 43 2.07 6.27 9.03
C SER A 43 1.89 6.45 7.53
N ILE A 44 2.28 7.61 7.00
CA ILE A 44 2.44 7.79 5.55
C ILE A 44 3.44 6.74 5.06
N VAL A 45 3.18 6.16 3.88
CA VAL A 45 4.08 5.17 3.28
C VAL A 45 5.50 5.75 3.19
N PRO A 46 6.49 5.16 3.88
CA PRO A 46 7.84 5.68 3.87
C PRO A 46 8.52 5.45 2.51
N GLN A 47 9.55 6.25 2.22
CA GLN A 47 10.40 6.00 1.06
C GLN A 47 11.02 4.61 1.14
N GLY A 48 11.05 3.88 0.02
CA GLY A 48 11.61 2.53 -0.02
C GLY A 48 10.73 1.45 0.62
N HIS A 49 9.45 1.75 0.89
CA HIS A 49 8.49 0.73 1.34
C HIS A 49 8.36 -0.42 0.33
N ALA A 50 8.03 -1.63 0.78
CA ALA A 50 7.88 -2.79 -0.11
C ALA A 50 6.83 -2.55 -1.21
N LEU A 51 5.74 -1.84 -0.89
CA LEU A 51 4.70 -1.45 -1.86
C LEU A 51 5.23 -0.72 -3.11
N THR A 52 6.38 -0.04 -3.04
CA THR A 52 6.95 0.66 -4.21
C THR A 52 7.80 -0.24 -5.09
N GLN A 53 8.06 -1.48 -4.66
CA GLN A 53 9.05 -2.37 -5.28
C GLN A 53 8.69 -3.87 -5.22
N SER A 54 7.45 -4.20 -4.85
CA SER A 54 6.99 -5.60 -4.79
C SER A 54 7.04 -6.28 -6.16
N PHE A 55 6.70 -5.57 -7.24
CA PHE A 55 6.84 -6.06 -8.61
C PHE A 55 7.46 -5.03 -9.54
N TYR A 56 6.78 -3.90 -9.76
CA TYR A 56 7.31 -2.72 -10.43
C TYR A 56 8.03 -1.81 -9.45
N LEU A 57 9.01 -1.07 -9.96
CA LEU A 57 9.59 0.09 -9.28
C LEU A 57 8.75 1.33 -9.61
N ILE A 58 8.11 1.89 -8.59
CA ILE A 58 7.34 3.14 -8.64
C ILE A 58 7.78 4.03 -7.47
N ASP A 59 7.50 5.33 -7.51
CA ASP A 59 7.87 6.30 -6.46
C ASP A 59 6.65 6.95 -5.78
N HIS A 60 5.45 6.75 -6.33
CA HIS A 60 4.18 7.20 -5.78
C HIS A 60 3.05 6.24 -6.19
N PHE A 61 1.82 6.52 -5.71
CA PHE A 61 0.68 5.60 -5.82
C PHE A 61 -0.52 6.26 -6.53
N PRO A 62 -0.38 6.70 -7.78
CA PRO A 62 -1.44 7.42 -8.46
C PRO A 62 -2.64 6.50 -8.70
N GLY A 63 -3.84 7.07 -8.61
CA GLY A 63 -5.07 6.45 -9.06
C GLY A 63 -5.70 7.36 -10.10
N ARG A 64 -7.03 7.50 -10.04
CA ARG A 64 -7.73 8.56 -10.76
C ARG A 64 -7.22 9.94 -10.37
N TRP A 65 -6.74 10.09 -9.13
CA TRP A 65 -6.08 11.28 -8.60
C TRP A 65 -4.64 10.97 -8.19
N GLU A 66 -3.74 11.95 -8.27
CA GLU A 66 -2.29 11.76 -8.04
C GLU A 66 -1.76 12.36 -6.72
N SER A 67 -2.51 13.26 -6.06
CA SER A 67 -1.98 14.12 -4.98
C SER A 67 -2.31 13.67 -3.54
N GLY A 68 -2.77 12.43 -3.36
CA GLY A 68 -3.20 11.91 -2.05
C GLY A 68 -2.08 11.16 -1.33
N ASP A 69 -1.86 11.49 -0.06
CA ASP A 69 -1.03 10.68 0.82
C ASP A 69 -1.63 9.27 0.94
N VAL A 70 -0.76 8.27 0.88
CA VAL A 70 -1.12 6.88 1.17
C VAL A 70 -0.59 6.53 2.54
N TRP A 71 -1.46 5.93 3.34
CA TRP A 71 -1.19 5.53 4.71
C TRP A 71 -1.13 4.02 4.81
N VAL A 72 -0.23 3.53 5.66
CA VAL A 72 -0.10 2.12 5.98
C VAL A 72 -0.08 1.94 7.49
N GLU A 73 -0.47 0.75 7.95
CA GLU A 73 -0.15 0.31 9.30
C GLU A 73 1.35 0.47 9.57
N GLN A 74 1.68 1.17 10.66
CA GLN A 74 3.02 1.33 11.16
C GLN A 74 3.48 -0.01 11.74
N TYR A 75 4.54 -0.56 11.16
CA TYR A 75 5.10 -1.82 11.63
C TYR A 75 5.70 -1.66 13.04
N GLN A 76 5.12 -2.33 14.03
CA GLN A 76 5.60 -2.34 15.42
C GLN A 76 6.25 -3.67 15.85
N GLY A 77 6.59 -4.55 14.88
CA GLY A 77 7.09 -5.89 15.17
C GLY A 77 5.95 -6.84 15.53
N GLY A 78 5.50 -7.67 14.58
CA GLY A 78 4.28 -8.47 14.75
C GLY A 78 4.06 -9.59 13.72
N VAL A 79 2.88 -10.20 13.79
CA VAL A 79 2.52 -11.55 13.27
C VAL A 79 2.29 -11.63 11.74
N ASN A 80 2.72 -10.62 10.96
CA ASN A 80 2.50 -10.56 9.51
C ASN A 80 3.80 -10.42 8.71
N ASP A 81 4.92 -10.94 9.22
CA ASP A 81 6.24 -10.95 8.54
C ASP A 81 6.76 -9.59 8.05
N GLY A 82 6.20 -8.45 8.50
CA GLY A 82 6.54 -7.11 7.98
C GLY A 82 5.54 -6.54 6.96
N VAL A 83 4.45 -7.25 6.69
CA VAL A 83 3.34 -6.79 5.84
C VAL A 83 2.38 -5.92 6.64
N SER A 84 2.19 -4.67 6.21
CA SER A 84 1.13 -3.80 6.70
C SER A 84 -0.22 -4.41 6.33
N SER A 85 -1.04 -4.71 7.34
CA SER A 85 -2.37 -5.31 7.15
C SER A 85 -3.42 -4.30 6.66
N LEU A 86 -3.07 -3.01 6.63
CA LEU A 86 -3.95 -1.92 6.26
C LEU A 86 -3.23 -0.93 5.36
N VAL A 87 -3.84 -0.61 4.22
CA VAL A 87 -3.45 0.44 3.28
C VAL A 87 -4.64 1.35 3.07
N ILE A 88 -4.46 2.67 3.17
CA ILE A 88 -5.53 3.66 3.02
C ILE A 88 -5.08 4.75 2.05
N GLY A 89 -5.94 5.13 1.11
CA GLY A 89 -5.72 6.33 0.31
C GLY A 89 -6.96 6.79 -0.43
N GLY A 90 -6.92 8.04 -0.87
CA GLY A 90 -8.02 8.72 -1.53
C GLY A 90 -7.97 8.73 -3.05
N ASN A 91 -6.97 8.08 -3.66
CA ASN A 91 -6.64 8.27 -5.07
C ASN A 91 -7.64 7.66 -6.06
N ASP A 92 -8.71 6.99 -5.59
CA ASP A 92 -9.76 6.36 -6.40
C ASP A 92 -9.16 5.39 -7.42
N TRP A 93 -8.43 4.42 -6.89
CA TRP A 93 -7.74 3.38 -7.67
C TRP A 93 -8.73 2.46 -8.36
N ALA A 94 -9.85 2.16 -7.70
CA ALA A 94 -10.90 1.33 -8.29
C ALA A 94 -11.39 1.94 -9.62
N ALA A 95 -11.59 3.26 -9.69
CA ALA A 95 -11.96 3.92 -10.94
C ALA A 95 -10.83 3.92 -11.97
N ALA A 96 -9.57 4.03 -11.53
CA ALA A 96 -8.41 3.96 -12.44
C ALA A 96 -8.26 2.59 -13.11
N TRP A 97 -8.57 1.52 -12.38
CA TRP A 97 -8.49 0.12 -12.82
C TRP A 97 -9.72 -0.36 -13.59
N ALA A 98 -10.83 0.38 -13.53
CA ALA A 98 -12.08 -0.05 -14.12
C ALA A 98 -12.03 0.01 -15.66
N LEU A 99 -12.16 -1.16 -16.29
CA LEU A 99 -12.22 -1.33 -17.73
C LEU A 99 -13.58 -1.88 -18.17
N SER A 100 -14.03 -1.49 -19.36
CA SER A 100 -15.17 -2.11 -20.03
C SER A 100 -14.82 -3.54 -20.48
N PRO A 101 -15.80 -4.36 -20.88
CA PRO A 101 -15.52 -5.66 -21.50
C PRO A 101 -14.64 -5.58 -22.76
N SER A 102 -14.59 -4.43 -23.44
CA SER A 102 -13.71 -4.17 -24.58
C SER A 102 -12.30 -3.71 -24.19
N GLY A 103 -11.99 -3.64 -22.88
CA GLY A 103 -10.70 -3.18 -22.35
C GLY A 103 -10.53 -1.66 -22.33
N SER A 104 -11.58 -0.90 -22.66
CA SER A 104 -11.52 0.56 -22.67
C SER A 104 -11.73 1.11 -21.25
N PRO A 105 -10.99 2.14 -20.81
CA PRO A 105 -11.19 2.70 -19.48
C PRO A 105 -12.60 3.26 -19.25
N LEU A 106 -13.20 2.94 -18.10
CA LEU A 106 -14.55 3.42 -17.74
C LEU A 106 -14.55 4.83 -17.16
N PHE A 107 -13.45 5.26 -16.53
CA PHE A 107 -13.33 6.58 -15.92
C PHE A 107 -12.09 7.33 -16.41
N PRO A 108 -12.19 8.67 -16.57
CA PRO A 108 -11.03 9.49 -16.86
C PRO A 108 -10.11 9.58 -15.65
N ILE A 109 -8.83 9.81 -15.90
CA ILE A 109 -7.81 10.11 -14.89
C ILE A 109 -7.59 11.63 -14.84
N VAL A 110 -7.27 12.19 -13.67
CA VAL A 110 -7.07 13.63 -13.46
C VAL A 110 -5.76 13.87 -12.67
N PRO A 111 -4.87 14.78 -13.12
CA PRO A 111 -4.98 15.64 -14.30
C PRO A 111 -4.92 14.89 -15.63
N GLY A 112 -4.50 13.62 -15.61
CA GLY A 112 -4.67 12.69 -16.73
C GLY A 112 -3.37 12.14 -17.28
N GLY A 113 -3.46 11.63 -18.51
CA GLY A 113 -2.37 10.95 -19.21
C GLY A 113 -2.40 9.44 -19.00
N GLU A 114 -2.10 8.70 -20.08
CA GLU A 114 -2.03 7.24 -20.04
C GLU A 114 -0.97 6.73 -19.06
N ARG A 115 0.10 7.51 -18.86
CA ARG A 115 1.15 7.21 -17.87
C ARG A 115 0.60 7.13 -16.44
N GLN A 116 -0.31 8.03 -16.04
CA GLN A 116 -0.90 8.00 -14.70
C GLN A 116 -1.77 6.75 -14.53
N ARG A 117 -2.54 6.38 -15.55
CA ARG A 117 -3.33 5.13 -15.55
C ARG A 117 -2.44 3.89 -15.47
N GLU A 118 -1.38 3.87 -16.26
CA GLU A 118 -0.40 2.80 -16.26
C GLU A 118 0.23 2.63 -14.87
N LEU A 119 0.65 3.72 -14.24
CA LEU A 119 1.18 3.71 -12.87
C LEU A 119 0.15 3.24 -11.85
N ALA A 120 -1.13 3.57 -12.03
CA ALA A 120 -2.21 3.04 -11.20
C ALA A 120 -2.30 1.51 -11.31
N PHE A 121 -2.24 0.95 -12.52
CA PHE A 121 -2.20 -0.50 -12.70
C PHE A 121 -0.95 -1.14 -12.08
N ARG A 122 0.22 -0.51 -12.24
CA ARG A 122 1.47 -0.97 -11.61
C ARG A 122 1.36 -0.98 -10.08
N PHE A 123 0.70 0.03 -9.49
CA PHE A 123 0.40 0.03 -8.07
C PHE A 123 -0.52 -1.13 -7.67
N GLY A 124 -1.61 -1.38 -8.41
CA GLY A 124 -2.51 -2.51 -8.14
C GLY A 124 -1.80 -3.87 -8.18
N ILE A 125 -0.87 -4.05 -9.12
CA ILE A 125 -0.01 -5.25 -9.20
C ILE A 125 0.94 -5.31 -8.00
N ASN A 126 1.62 -4.21 -7.65
CA ASN A 126 2.47 -4.17 -6.47
C ASN A 126 1.73 -4.48 -5.17
N LEU A 127 0.53 -3.94 -5.01
CA LEU A 127 -0.34 -4.18 -3.85
C LEU A 127 -0.74 -5.65 -3.76
N THR A 128 -1.15 -6.25 -4.89
CA THR A 128 -1.53 -7.67 -4.96
C THR A 128 -0.34 -8.56 -4.63
N MET A 129 0.84 -8.26 -5.19
CA MET A 129 2.07 -9.00 -4.88
C MET A 129 2.45 -8.83 -3.41
N TYR A 130 2.42 -7.61 -2.87
CA TYR A 130 2.71 -7.35 -1.46
C TYR A 130 1.77 -8.11 -0.53
N ALA A 131 0.46 -8.16 -0.85
CA ALA A 131 -0.53 -8.88 -0.06
C ALA A 131 -0.36 -10.40 -0.12
N LEU A 132 0.00 -10.96 -1.28
CA LEU A 132 0.05 -12.41 -1.50
C LEU A 132 1.40 -13.04 -1.17
N THR A 133 2.50 -12.33 -1.38
CA THR A 133 3.86 -12.85 -1.14
C THR A 133 4.46 -12.36 0.18
N GLY A 134 3.75 -11.45 0.84
CA GLY A 134 4.21 -10.78 2.03
C GLY A 134 5.63 -10.23 1.88
N ASN A 135 6.48 -10.58 2.85
CA ASN A 135 7.83 -10.04 2.96
C ASN A 135 8.95 -10.88 2.31
N TYR A 136 8.63 -11.69 1.28
CA TYR A 136 9.66 -12.41 0.53
C TYR A 136 10.88 -11.54 0.12
N LYS A 137 10.68 -10.22 -0.06
CA LYS A 137 11.74 -9.26 -0.41
C LYS A 137 12.47 -8.57 0.75
N ALA A 138 11.85 -8.18 1.89
CA ALA A 138 12.66 -7.63 3.00
C ALA A 138 13.37 -8.73 3.80
N ASP A 139 12.94 -9.99 3.69
CA ASP A 139 13.71 -11.13 4.20
C ASP A 139 15.08 -11.25 3.51
N GLN A 140 15.20 -10.85 2.23
CA GLN A 140 16.49 -10.82 1.54
C GLN A 140 17.49 -9.83 2.16
N VAL A 141 17.01 -8.75 2.79
CA VAL A 141 17.89 -7.79 3.47
C VAL A 141 18.52 -8.40 4.73
N HIS A 142 17.91 -9.45 5.29
CA HIS A 142 18.42 -10.17 6.46
C HIS A 142 19.31 -11.38 6.09
N ILE A 143 19.29 -11.83 4.83
CA ILE A 143 20.14 -12.94 4.35
C ILE A 143 21.63 -12.70 4.66
N PRO A 144 22.24 -11.52 4.44
CA PRO A 144 23.64 -11.30 4.80
C PRO A 144 23.94 -11.45 6.30
N ALA A 145 22.97 -11.19 7.18
CA ALA A 145 23.12 -11.37 8.62
C ALA A 145 22.95 -12.84 9.03
N ILE A 146 22.01 -13.56 8.42
CA ILE A 146 21.78 -15.00 8.64
C ILE A 146 22.99 -15.82 8.16
N LEU A 147 23.52 -15.52 6.96
CA LEU A 147 24.71 -16.18 6.42
C LEU A 147 25.96 -15.94 7.30
N ARG A 148 26.10 -14.75 7.88
CA ARG A 148 27.18 -14.46 8.84
C ARG A 148 27.07 -15.26 10.13
N ARG A 149 25.85 -15.51 10.62
CA ARG A 149 25.61 -16.35 11.81
C ARG A 149 25.88 -17.82 11.53
N LEU A 150 25.43 -18.35 10.39
CA LEU A 150 25.71 -19.74 9.98
C LEU A 150 27.22 -19.99 9.84
N LYS A 151 27.94 -19.09 9.16
CA LYS A 151 29.42 -19.19 9.06
C LYS A 151 30.12 -19.20 10.41
N ARG A 152 29.64 -18.37 11.37
CA ARG A 152 30.22 -18.35 12.73
C ARG A 152 29.94 -19.64 13.51
N ALA A 153 28.74 -20.20 13.37
CA ALA A 153 28.37 -21.45 14.01
C ALA A 153 29.20 -22.64 13.47
N GLU A 154 29.48 -22.69 12.16
CA GLU A 154 30.39 -23.68 11.58
C GLU A 154 31.82 -23.55 12.13
N SER A 155 32.35 -22.34 12.26
CA SER A 155 33.70 -22.14 12.81
C SER A 155 33.83 -22.51 14.30
N THR A 156 32.73 -22.52 15.07
CA THR A 156 32.74 -22.93 16.49
C THR A 156 32.47 -24.42 16.69
N ALA A 157 32.05 -25.14 15.65
CA ALA A 157 31.81 -26.59 15.70
C ALA A 157 33.04 -27.43 15.25
N ILE A 158 34.11 -26.77 14.80
CA ILE A 158 35.35 -27.41 14.29
C ILE A 158 36.52 -27.25 15.29
N GLU A 159 36.33 -26.50 16.38
CA GLU A 159 37.21 -26.49 17.56
C GLU A 159 36.69 -27.44 18.64
#